data_AF-A0A9P1DWH8-F1
#
_entry.id   AF-A0A9P1DWH8-F1
#
_cell.length_a   1.000
_cell.length_b   1.000
_cell.length_c   1.000
_cell.angle_alpha   90.00
_cell.angle_beta   90.00
_cell.angle_gamma   90.00
#
_symmetry.space_group_name_H-M   'P 1'
#
loop_
_entity.id
_entity.type
_entity.pdbx_description
1 polymer ?
#
loop_
_entity_poly.entity_id
_entity_poly.type
_entity_poly.pdbx_seq_one_letter_code
_entity_poly.pdbx_strand_id
1 'polypeptide(L)'
;QEMGGYDHWNKHFTFLCSLVWPLIESYWLVLASLLYIFQNDLVIVGEGRAVSAMQSFAKTLVHTGHVQYDEAASAEPLKAALQTYGELGIVRWARRFGNQGEHMVALELEPEFRGSGEDRFGPLIRLADAVSSYRRCWREQEGPEDYPEYVARMAFPHSKL
;
A
#
# COMPACT_ATOMS: atom_id res chain seq x y z
N GLN A 1 7.54 -12.67 -45.41
CA GLN A 1 7.33 -11.27 -44.99
C GLN A 1 7.14 -11.33 -43.49
N GLU A 2 8.21 -11.03 -42.78
CA GLU A 2 8.35 -11.22 -41.32
C GLU A 2 7.38 -10.30 -40.57
N MET A 3 6.78 -10.82 -39.50
CA MET A 3 5.89 -10.07 -38.62
C MET A 3 6.69 -8.97 -37.94
N GLY A 4 6.56 -7.75 -38.48
CA GLY A 4 7.24 -6.55 -38.01
C GLY A 4 6.84 -6.19 -36.59
N GLY A 5 7.79 -6.42 -35.68
CA GLY A 5 8.14 -5.67 -34.48
C GLY A 5 7.09 -4.77 -33.84
N TYR A 6 6.79 -5.07 -32.58
CA TYR A 6 6.25 -4.18 -31.55
C TYR A 6 7.19 -2.99 -31.21
N ASP A 7 8.00 -2.53 -32.16
CA ASP A 7 9.04 -1.52 -31.98
C ASP A 7 8.49 -0.14 -32.37
N HIS A 8 7.65 0.44 -31.51
CA HIS A 8 7.46 1.88 -31.33
C HIS A 8 6.16 2.14 -30.55
N TRP A 9 6.09 1.74 -29.29
CA TRP A 9 5.32 2.58 -28.38
C TRP A 9 6.02 3.93 -28.35
N ASN A 10 5.27 4.99 -28.67
CA ASN A 10 5.76 6.35 -28.77
C ASN A 10 6.61 6.66 -27.52
N LYS A 11 7.89 7.02 -27.65
CA LYS A 11 8.80 7.26 -26.50
C LYS A 11 8.20 8.26 -25.50
N HIS A 12 7.36 9.17 -25.98
CA HIS A 12 6.59 10.09 -25.16
C HIS A 12 5.56 9.38 -24.28
N PHE A 13 4.88 8.35 -24.77
CA PHE A 13 3.95 7.53 -24.00
C PHE A 13 4.68 6.78 -22.88
N THR A 14 5.79 6.10 -23.18
CA THR A 14 6.59 5.40 -22.15
C THR A 14 7.10 6.37 -21.08
N PHE A 15 7.56 7.55 -21.49
CA PHE A 15 7.96 8.61 -20.55
C PHE A 15 6.80 9.06 -19.66
N LEU A 16 5.63 9.36 -20.23
CA LEU A 16 4.44 9.74 -19.45
C LEU A 16 4.03 8.64 -18.46
N CYS A 17 4.08 7.37 -18.88
CA CYS A 17 3.83 6.23 -18.00
C CYS A 17 4.82 6.17 -16.83
N SER A 18 6.12 6.40 -17.06
CA SER A 18 7.11 6.43 -15.97
C SER A 18 6.90 7.55 -14.95
N LEU A 19 6.19 8.62 -15.32
CA LEU A 19 5.82 9.69 -14.38
C LEU A 19 4.59 9.32 -13.53
N VAL A 20 3.64 8.60 -14.11
CA VAL A 20 2.36 8.26 -13.47
C VAL A 20 2.45 6.98 -12.64
N TRP A 21 3.23 5.99 -13.08
CA TRP A 21 3.35 4.70 -12.40
C TRP A 21 3.81 4.78 -10.94
N PRO A 22 4.83 5.60 -10.58
CA PRO A 22 5.23 5.76 -9.18
C PRO A 22 4.07 6.23 -8.30
N LEU A 23 3.24 7.14 -8.82
CA LEU A 23 2.07 7.63 -8.11
C LEU A 23 1.06 6.50 -7.86
N ILE A 24 0.75 5.69 -8.88
CA ILE A 24 -0.14 4.54 -8.73
C ILE A 24 0.43 3.52 -7.73
N GLU A 25 1.74 3.25 -7.77
CA GLU A 25 2.39 2.38 -6.79
C GLU A 25 2.31 2.91 -5.36
N SER A 26 2.35 4.24 -5.14
CA SER A 26 2.17 4.81 -3.80
C SER A 26 0.81 4.49 -3.19
N TYR A 27 -0.27 4.47 -3.98
CA TYR A 27 -1.60 4.08 -3.47
C TYR A 27 -1.63 2.61 -3.03
N TRP A 28 -1.06 1.73 -3.84
CA TRP A 28 -0.93 0.32 -3.48
C TRP A 28 -0.05 0.13 -2.24
N LEU A 29 1.07 0.86 -2.14
CA LEU A 29 1.98 0.82 -1.00
C LEU A 29 1.33 1.24 0.31
N VAL A 30 0.52 2.31 0.30
CA VAL A 30 -0.24 2.70 1.49
C VAL A 30 -1.23 1.61 1.86
N LEU A 31 -1.96 1.04 0.91
CA LEU A 31 -2.94 -0.02 1.18
C LEU A 31 -2.29 -1.29 1.74
N ALA A 32 -1.16 -1.72 1.18
CA ALA A 32 -0.37 -2.84 1.69
C ALA A 32 0.19 -2.54 3.10
N SER A 33 0.62 -1.30 3.35
CA SER A 33 1.05 -0.87 4.69
C SER A 33 -0.10 -0.91 5.70
N LEU A 34 -1.31 -0.47 5.31
CA LEU A 34 -2.49 -0.51 6.16
C LEU A 34 -2.86 -1.95 6.51
N LEU A 35 -2.89 -2.85 5.52
CA LEU A 35 -3.09 -4.29 5.76
C LEU A 35 -2.11 -4.82 6.80
N TYR A 36 -0.82 -4.55 6.62
CA TYR A 36 0.19 -4.98 7.58
C TYR A 36 -0.05 -4.39 8.98
N ILE A 37 -0.29 -3.08 9.08
CA ILE A 37 -0.54 -2.38 10.35
C ILE A 37 -1.72 -3.01 11.09
N PHE A 38 -2.85 -3.24 10.41
CA PHE A 38 -4.06 -3.73 11.05
C PHE A 38 -4.05 -5.23 11.32
N GLN A 39 -3.46 -6.05 10.44
CA GLN A 39 -3.30 -7.48 10.69
C GLN A 39 -2.39 -7.79 11.89
N ASN A 40 -1.45 -6.89 12.18
CA ASN A 40 -0.53 -7.01 13.32
C ASN A 40 -0.96 -6.17 14.53
N ASP A 41 -2.20 -5.67 14.56
CA ASP A 41 -2.77 -4.86 15.65
C ASP A 41 -1.87 -3.66 16.07
N LEU A 42 -1.12 -3.10 15.12
CA LEU A 42 -0.19 -2.00 15.38
C LEU A 42 -0.94 -0.68 15.57
N VAL A 43 -0.76 -0.06 16.73
CA VAL A 43 -1.40 1.23 17.04
C VAL A 43 -0.52 2.37 16.54
N ILE A 44 -0.96 3.03 15.46
CA ILE A 44 -0.27 4.18 14.89
C ILE A 44 -0.90 5.48 15.39
N VAL A 45 -0.10 6.30 16.07
CA VAL A 45 -0.51 7.59 16.64
C VAL A 45 0.08 8.74 15.83
N GLY A 46 -0.79 9.55 15.24
CA GLY A 46 -0.43 10.73 14.46
C GLY A 46 -0.01 10.43 13.02
N GLU A 47 -0.34 11.34 12.13
CA GLU A 47 -0.12 11.24 10.68
C GLU A 47 1.37 11.12 10.32
N GLY A 48 2.23 11.94 10.91
CA GLY A 48 3.67 11.89 10.62
C GLY A 48 4.30 10.52 10.93
N ARG A 49 3.86 9.85 12.01
CA ARG A 49 4.32 8.50 12.33
C ARG A 49 3.76 7.46 11.37
N ALA A 50 2.50 7.60 10.94
CA ALA A 50 1.90 6.72 9.93
C ALA A 50 2.68 6.78 8.61
N VAL A 51 2.89 7.98 8.08
CA VAL A 51 3.63 8.19 6.83
C VAL A 51 5.07 7.70 6.95
N SER A 52 5.73 7.93 8.09
CA SER A 52 7.09 7.41 8.32
C SER A 52 7.17 5.88 8.35
N ALA A 53 6.18 5.22 8.97
CA ALA A 53 6.08 3.76 8.97
C ALA A 53 5.81 3.21 7.56
N MET A 54 4.86 3.81 6.83
CA MET A 54 4.54 3.45 5.43
C MET A 54 5.74 3.67 4.50
N GLN A 55 6.48 4.76 4.68
CA GLN A 55 7.69 5.02 3.90
C GLN A 55 8.78 3.99 4.19
N SER A 56 8.95 3.57 5.45
CA SER A 56 9.93 2.55 5.81
C SER A 56 9.57 1.22 5.14
N PHE A 57 8.29 0.83 5.18
CA PHE A 57 7.77 -0.34 4.46
C PHE A 57 8.02 -0.23 2.94
N ALA A 58 7.62 0.89 2.33
CA ALA A 58 7.77 1.13 0.90
C ALA A 58 9.24 1.04 0.45
N LYS A 59 10.17 1.64 1.21
CA LYS A 59 11.60 1.54 0.94
C LYS A 59 12.10 0.10 0.99
N THR A 60 11.63 -0.70 1.95
CA THR A 60 11.97 -2.13 1.99
C THR A 60 11.50 -2.85 0.73
N LEU A 61 10.30 -2.54 0.24
CA LEU A 61 9.77 -3.14 -0.98
C LEU A 61 10.51 -2.72 -2.25
N VAL A 62 10.97 -1.47 -2.29
CA VAL A 62 11.87 -0.98 -3.32
C VAL A 62 13.20 -1.75 -3.29
N HIS A 63 13.83 -1.85 -2.12
CA HIS A 63 15.16 -2.48 -1.97
C HIS A 63 15.12 -4.00 -2.24
N THR A 64 13.99 -4.65 -1.97
CA THR A 64 13.77 -6.08 -2.27
C THR A 64 13.37 -6.34 -3.73
N GLY A 65 13.22 -5.29 -4.55
CA GLY A 65 12.85 -5.40 -5.96
C GLY A 65 11.36 -5.65 -6.19
N HIS A 66 10.52 -5.49 -5.17
CA HIS A 66 9.08 -5.63 -5.31
C HIS A 66 8.41 -4.40 -5.90
N VAL A 67 8.96 -3.21 -5.69
CA VAL A 67 8.53 -1.92 -6.24
C VAL A 67 9.65 -1.38 -7.12
N GLN A 68 9.32 -0.87 -8.30
CA GLN A 68 10.34 -0.48 -9.29
C GLN A 68 10.76 0.99 -9.15
N TYR A 69 9.87 1.83 -8.66
CA TYR A 69 10.09 3.27 -8.61
C TYR A 69 10.38 3.71 -7.18
N ASP A 70 11.60 4.21 -6.94
CA ASP A 70 12.01 4.80 -5.67
C ASP A 70 11.08 5.96 -5.27
N GLU A 71 10.61 6.71 -6.28
CA GLU A 71 9.71 7.85 -6.12
C GLU A 71 8.39 7.44 -5.46
N ALA A 72 7.93 6.20 -5.66
CA ALA A 72 6.71 5.68 -5.05
C ALA A 72 6.78 5.61 -3.52
N ALA A 73 8.00 5.56 -2.96
CA ALA A 73 8.25 5.57 -1.51
C ALA A 73 8.42 6.98 -0.93
N SER A 74 8.16 8.04 -1.70
CA SER A 74 8.25 9.42 -1.23
C SER A 74 7.13 9.78 -0.25
N ALA A 75 7.40 10.66 0.72
CA ALA A 75 6.44 10.98 1.78
C ALA A 75 5.18 11.68 1.24
N GLU A 76 5.33 12.59 0.27
CA GLU A 76 4.22 13.36 -0.30
C GLU A 76 3.19 12.46 -1.02
N PRO A 77 3.56 11.58 -1.97
CA PRO A 77 2.63 10.63 -2.57
C PRO A 77 1.95 9.70 -1.56
N LEU A 78 2.68 9.21 -0.56
CA LEU A 78 2.11 8.34 0.48
C LEU A 78 1.10 9.09 1.35
N LYS A 79 1.38 10.35 1.68
CA LYS A 79 0.44 11.21 2.43
C LYS A 79 -0.82 11.48 1.61
N ALA A 80 -0.68 11.82 0.33
CA ALA A 80 -1.81 12.03 -0.56
C ALA A 80 -2.68 10.77 -0.68
N ALA A 81 -2.06 9.61 -0.88
CA ALA A 81 -2.78 8.34 -0.93
C ALA A 81 -3.50 8.01 0.39
N LEU A 82 -2.86 8.25 1.54
CA LEU A 82 -3.49 8.06 2.85
C LEU A 82 -4.69 8.99 3.05
N GLN A 83 -4.57 10.25 2.62
CA GLN A 83 -5.68 11.21 2.66
C GLN A 83 -6.84 10.73 1.78
N THR A 84 -6.57 10.28 0.55
CA THR A 84 -7.60 9.74 -0.34
C THR A 84 -8.30 8.53 0.28
N TYR A 85 -7.59 7.63 0.95
CA TYR A 85 -8.23 6.53 1.67
C TYR A 85 -9.08 6.99 2.87
N GLY A 86 -8.74 8.14 3.47
CA GLY A 86 -9.61 8.81 4.43
C GLY A 86 -10.90 9.35 3.80
N GLU A 87 -10.78 10.01 2.65
CA GLU A 87 -11.92 10.58 1.90
C GLU A 87 -12.85 9.49 1.35
N LEU A 88 -12.29 8.34 0.96
CA LEU A 88 -13.04 7.17 0.49
C LEU A 88 -13.71 6.38 1.63
N GLY A 89 -13.52 6.77 2.89
CA GLY A 89 -14.13 6.07 4.03
C GLY A 89 -13.47 4.72 4.36
N ILE A 90 -12.19 4.55 4.05
CA ILE A 90 -11.47 3.30 4.35
C ILE A 90 -10.80 3.38 5.72
N VAL A 91 -10.20 4.52 6.01
CA VAL A 91 -9.52 4.81 7.28
C VAL A 91 -10.02 6.11 7.87
N ARG A 92 -9.86 6.26 9.18
CA ARG A 92 -10.12 7.51 9.89
C ARG A 92 -9.14 7.74 11.01
N TRP A 93 -9.02 9.00 11.39
CA TRP A 93 -8.30 9.44 12.57
C TRP A 93 -9.26 9.49 13.76
N ALA A 94 -9.17 8.52 14.67
CA ALA A 94 -10.03 8.41 15.83
C ALA A 94 -9.31 8.85 17.11
N ARG A 95 -10.04 9.55 17.99
CA ARG A 95 -9.52 9.93 19.31
C ARG A 95 -9.57 8.72 20.24
N ARG A 96 -8.41 8.33 20.77
CA ARG A 96 -8.27 7.30 21.80
C ARG A 96 -7.77 7.90 23.09
N PHE A 97 -8.12 7.25 24.20
CA PHE A 97 -7.52 7.51 25.50
C PHE A 97 -6.32 6.56 25.67
N GLY A 98 -5.14 7.13 25.87
CA GLY A 98 -3.96 6.35 26.24
C GLY A 98 -4.06 5.84 27.68
N ASN A 99 -3.19 4.90 28.04
CA ASN A 99 -3.13 4.31 29.39
C ASN A 99 -2.89 5.34 30.51
N GLN A 100 -2.42 6.54 30.19
CA GLN A 100 -2.17 7.65 31.13
C GLN A 100 -3.24 8.75 31.08
N GLY A 101 -4.38 8.52 30.42
CA GLY A 101 -5.46 9.51 30.31
C GLY A 101 -5.20 10.61 29.26
N GLU A 102 -4.09 10.54 28.53
CA GLU A 102 -3.80 11.45 27.42
C GLU A 102 -4.69 11.15 26.21
N HIS A 103 -5.19 12.19 25.57
CA HIS A 103 -5.91 12.08 24.31
C HIS A 103 -4.93 11.89 23.15
N MET A 104 -4.97 10.74 22.50
CA MET A 104 -4.18 10.45 21.31
C MET A 104 -5.07 10.33 20.07
N VAL A 105 -4.56 10.70 18.90
CA VAL A 105 -5.26 10.52 17.62
C VAL A 105 -4.62 9.34 16.90
N ALA A 106 -5.36 8.25 16.79
CA ALA A 106 -4.89 6.99 16.21
C ALA A 106 -5.51 6.74 14.85
N LEU A 107 -4.74 6.12 13.96
CA LEU A 107 -5.25 5.63 12.69
C LEU A 107 -6.09 4.38 12.91
N GLU A 108 -7.28 4.35 12.34
CA GLU A 108 -8.24 3.26 12.48
C GLU A 108 -8.90 2.92 11.15
N LEU A 109 -9.23 1.65 10.92
CA LEU A 109 -10.14 1.27 9.82
C LEU A 109 -11.56 1.72 10.12
N GLU A 110 -12.29 2.12 9.09
CA GLU A 110 -13.74 2.27 9.18
C GLU A 110 -14.41 0.92 9.43
N PRO A 111 -15.57 0.88 10.13
CA PRO A 111 -16.24 -0.36 10.54
C PRO A 111 -16.50 -1.34 9.40
N GLU A 112 -16.80 -0.85 8.21
CA GLU A 112 -17.06 -1.67 7.02
C GLU A 112 -15.84 -2.47 6.57
N PHE A 113 -14.63 -1.98 6.85
CA PHE A 113 -13.36 -2.65 6.49
C PHE A 113 -12.81 -3.54 7.61
N ARG A 114 -13.37 -3.50 8.82
CA ARG A 114 -12.90 -4.32 9.96
C ARG A 114 -13.26 -5.81 9.84
N GLY A 115 -14.23 -6.16 8.99
CA GLY A 115 -14.73 -7.53 8.87
C GLY A 115 -15.35 -8.03 10.18
N SER A 116 -15.74 -9.31 10.24
CA SER A 116 -16.31 -9.94 11.43
C SER A 116 -15.90 -11.41 11.50
N GLY A 117 -15.63 -11.91 12.71
CA GLY A 117 -15.31 -13.32 12.95
C GLY A 117 -13.97 -13.76 12.35
N GLU A 118 -13.99 -14.85 11.57
CA GLU A 118 -12.81 -15.43 10.91
C GLU A 118 -12.32 -14.60 9.71
N ASP A 119 -13.20 -13.85 9.02
CA ASP A 119 -12.84 -12.96 7.90
C ASP A 119 -12.49 -11.54 8.41
N ARG A 120 -11.63 -11.47 9.43
CA ARG A 120 -11.13 -10.19 9.94
C ARG A 120 -10.27 -9.56 8.84
N PHE A 121 -10.65 -8.36 8.41
CA PHE A 121 -10.03 -7.62 7.28
C PHE A 121 -10.33 -8.13 5.86
N GLY A 122 -11.22 -9.10 5.66
CA GLY A 122 -11.59 -9.57 4.32
C GLY A 122 -11.94 -8.48 3.30
N PRO A 123 -12.75 -7.46 3.65
CA PRO A 123 -13.03 -6.34 2.74
C PRO A 123 -11.77 -5.57 2.32
N LEU A 124 -10.84 -5.36 3.25
CA LEU A 124 -9.58 -4.66 2.99
C LEU A 124 -8.65 -5.51 2.12
N ILE A 125 -8.60 -6.83 2.35
CA ILE A 125 -7.84 -7.77 1.53
C ILE A 125 -8.38 -7.79 0.09
N ARG A 126 -9.70 -7.91 -0.09
CA ARG A 126 -10.33 -7.86 -1.44
C ARG A 126 -10.03 -6.55 -2.17
N LEU A 127 -10.04 -5.43 -1.45
CA LEU A 127 -9.64 -4.16 -2.04
C LEU A 127 -8.17 -4.18 -2.44
N ALA A 128 -7.29 -4.67 -1.58
CA ALA A 128 -5.86 -4.79 -1.90
C ALA A 128 -5.61 -5.72 -3.07
N ASP A 129 -6.34 -6.82 -3.20
CA ASP A 129 -6.27 -7.73 -4.33
C ASP A 129 -6.75 -7.06 -5.62
N ALA A 130 -7.83 -6.30 -5.55
CA ALA A 130 -8.34 -5.53 -6.68
C ALA A 130 -7.33 -4.46 -7.14
N VAL A 131 -6.74 -3.69 -6.22
CA VAL A 131 -5.71 -2.70 -6.56
C VAL A 131 -4.44 -3.40 -7.07
N SER A 132 -4.08 -4.54 -6.46
CA SER A 132 -2.94 -5.35 -6.88
C SER A 132 -3.15 -5.96 -8.26
N SER A 133 -4.37 -6.30 -8.66
CA SER A 133 -4.65 -6.84 -9.98
C SER A 133 -4.47 -5.79 -11.06
N TYR A 134 -4.78 -4.50 -10.83
CA TYR A 134 -4.46 -3.43 -11.78
C TYR A 134 -2.96 -3.24 -11.94
N ARG A 135 -2.20 -3.35 -10.85
CA ARG A 135 -0.74 -3.33 -10.86
C ARG A 135 -0.15 -4.55 -11.57
N ARG A 136 -0.74 -5.74 -11.35
CA ARG A 136 -0.32 -7.01 -11.94
C ARG A 136 -0.73 -7.15 -13.40
N CYS A 137 -1.89 -6.68 -13.82
CA CYS A 137 -2.31 -6.75 -15.23
C CYS A 137 -1.36 -5.95 -16.15
N TRP A 138 -0.62 -4.99 -15.58
CA TRP A 138 0.49 -4.32 -16.25
C TRP A 138 1.85 -5.05 -16.12
N ARG A 139 2.02 -5.89 -15.09
CA ARG A 139 3.24 -6.68 -14.81
C ARG A 139 3.21 -8.10 -15.39
N GLU A 140 2.04 -8.71 -15.55
CA GLU A 140 1.75 -10.05 -16.09
C GLU A 140 1.90 -10.07 -17.61
N GLN A 141 3.06 -9.57 -18.04
CA GLN A 141 3.91 -10.44 -18.82
C GLN A 141 4.58 -11.53 -17.95
N GLU A 142 4.87 -11.36 -16.64
CA GLU A 142 5.40 -12.45 -15.77
C GLU A 142 5.21 -12.22 -14.23
N GLY A 143 4.27 -12.89 -13.52
CA GLY A 143 4.28 -12.88 -12.04
C GLY A 143 3.25 -13.77 -11.32
N PRO A 144 3.55 -14.36 -10.15
CA PRO A 144 2.72 -15.40 -9.51
C PRO A 144 1.59 -14.85 -8.58
N GLU A 145 0.57 -15.69 -8.36
CA GLU A 145 -0.76 -15.33 -7.81
C GLU A 145 -0.81 -14.88 -6.33
N ASP A 146 0.13 -15.25 -5.45
CA ASP A 146 0.05 -15.09 -3.97
C ASP A 146 0.83 -13.88 -3.39
N TYR A 147 0.81 -12.76 -4.09
CA TYR A 147 1.70 -11.61 -3.82
C TYR A 147 1.48 -10.83 -2.49
N PRO A 148 0.26 -10.63 -1.96
CA PRO A 148 0.05 -9.72 -0.82
C PRO A 148 0.65 -10.23 0.50
N GLU A 149 0.42 -11.49 0.87
CA GLU A 149 0.93 -12.06 2.12
C GLU A 149 2.45 -12.26 2.10
N TYR A 150 2.99 -12.67 0.95
CA TYR A 150 4.42 -12.89 0.77
C TYR A 150 5.24 -11.61 1.00
N VAL A 151 4.78 -10.50 0.41
CA VAL A 151 5.43 -9.19 0.53
C VAL A 151 5.36 -8.67 1.98
N ALA A 152 4.23 -8.86 2.66
CA ALA A 152 4.07 -8.48 4.06
C ALA A 152 5.06 -9.20 4.99
N ARG A 153 5.31 -10.50 4.76
CA ARG A 153 6.29 -11.30 5.53
C ARG A 153 7.74 -10.87 5.28
N MET A 154 8.07 -10.45 4.07
CA MET A 154 9.45 -10.05 3.73
C MET A 154 9.80 -8.64 4.22
N ALA A 155 8.84 -7.72 4.28
CA ALA A 155 9.13 -6.35 4.67
C ALA A 155 9.39 -6.16 6.18
N PHE A 156 8.91 -7.10 7.01
CA PHE A 156 9.05 -7.03 8.47
C PHE A 156 9.43 -8.39 9.07
N PRO A 157 10.69 -8.83 8.89
CA PRO A 157 11.13 -10.16 9.31
C PRO A 157 11.25 -10.35 10.84
N HIS A 158 11.05 -9.29 11.64
CA HIS A 158 11.35 -9.28 13.08
C HIS A 158 10.27 -8.64 13.97
N SER A 159 9.00 -8.65 13.57
CA SER A 159 7.91 -8.49 14.55
C SER A 159 7.82 -9.80 15.35
N LYS A 160 8.27 -9.77 16.61
CA LYS A 160 8.01 -10.87 17.54
C LYS A 160 6.50 -10.93 17.79
N LEU A 161 5.92 -12.09 17.45
CA LEU A 161 4.64 -12.60 17.91
C LEU A 161 4.47 -12.45 19.42
#